data_AF-A0A0N1NAN3-F1
#
_entry.id   AF-A0A0N1NAN3-F1
#
_cell.length_a   1.000
_cell.length_b   1.000
_cell.length_c   1.000
_cell.angle_alpha   90.00
_cell.angle_beta   90.00
_cell.angle_gamma   90.00
#
_symmetry.space_group_name_H-M   'P 1'
#
loop_
_entity.id
_entity.type
_entity.pdbx_description
1 polymer ?
#
loop_
_entity_poly.entity_id
_entity_poly.type
_entity_poly.pdbx_seq_one_letter_code
_entity_poly.pdbx_strand_id
1 'polypeptide(L)'
;METCAWSGERAPGARTTVKVGTNSGRAPSIPTVAHQLTGRLGRLEQEVFRQDGSGSTDEDAALPPPFADGFWNGPPLHGMTLRGELAEWSCDAVGPLATTIADSAAHLGVRTPLLLSVVRG
;
A
#
# COMPACT_ATOMS: atom_id res chain seq x y z
N MET A 1 -15.75 9.20 21.09
CA MET A 1 -14.89 9.10 19.89
C MET A 1 -13.78 8.14 20.27
N GLU A 2 -13.96 6.86 19.95
CA GLU A 2 -13.02 5.80 20.35
C GLU A 2 -12.02 5.58 19.22
N THR A 3 -10.77 5.97 19.45
CA THR A 3 -9.63 5.58 18.62
C THR A 3 -9.26 4.15 18.99
N CYS A 4 -9.39 3.20 18.06
CA CYS A 4 -8.90 1.82 18.27
C CYS A 4 -7.43 1.87 18.69
N ALA A 5 -7.13 1.41 19.90
CA ALA A 5 -5.78 1.32 20.45
C ALA A 5 -5.05 0.07 19.91
N TRP A 6 -4.91 -0.03 18.58
CA TRP A 6 -4.18 -1.12 17.95
C TRP A 6 -2.67 -0.83 17.82
N SER A 7 -2.19 0.29 18.38
CA SER A 7 -0.78 0.64 18.44
C SER A 7 -0.31 0.52 19.89
N GLY A 8 0.46 -0.52 20.20
CA GLY A 8 1.26 -0.57 21.42
C GLY A 8 2.19 0.65 21.49
N GLU A 9 2.63 0.96 22.71
CA GLU A 9 3.45 2.12 23.07
C GLU A 9 4.63 2.31 22.08
N ARG A 10 4.49 3.28 21.17
CA ARG A 10 5.42 3.52 20.05
C ARG A 10 6.75 4.03 20.58
N ALA A 11 7.85 3.38 20.18
CA ALA A 11 9.17 4.00 20.23
C ALA A 11 9.24 5.08 19.13
N PRO A 12 9.32 6.39 19.44
CA PRO A 12 9.23 7.47 18.45
C PRO A 12 10.38 7.53 17.42
N GLY A 13 11.39 6.66 17.55
CA GLY A 13 12.58 6.61 16.68
C GLY A 13 12.65 5.45 15.68
N ALA A 14 11.61 4.62 15.56
CA ALA A 14 11.65 3.37 14.78
C ALA A 14 11.01 3.45 13.37
N ARG A 15 10.75 4.67 12.87
CA ARG A 15 10.17 4.85 11.54
C ARG A 15 11.05 4.17 10.50
N THR A 16 10.43 3.32 9.69
CA THR A 16 11.13 2.49 8.71
C THR A 16 10.70 2.91 7.31
N THR A 17 11.66 3.31 6.48
CA THR A 17 11.41 3.54 5.06
C THR A 17 10.94 2.24 4.41
N VAL A 18 9.85 2.31 3.67
CA VAL A 18 9.25 1.18 2.96
C VAL A 18 8.88 1.56 1.53
N LYS A 19 8.90 0.57 0.64
CA LYS A 19 8.19 0.63 -0.64
C LYS A 19 6.93 -0.22 -0.53
N VAL A 20 5.81 0.33 -0.95
CA VAL A 20 4.50 -0.32 -0.93
C VAL A 20 4.03 -0.50 -2.38
N GLY A 21 3.99 -1.74 -2.84
CA GLY A 21 3.45 -2.12 -4.14
C GLY A 21 1.97 -2.48 -4.03
N THR A 22 1.15 -1.98 -4.96
CA THR A 22 -0.25 -2.38 -5.14
C THR A 22 -0.46 -2.79 -6.58
N ASN A 23 -1.01 -3.99 -6.84
CA ASN A 23 -1.16 -4.51 -8.19
C ASN A 23 -2.53 -5.20 -8.38
N SER A 24 -3.24 -4.87 -9.46
CA SER A 24 -4.53 -5.49 -9.84
C SER A 24 -4.36 -6.61 -10.87
N GLY A 25 -3.13 -7.04 -11.11
CA GLY A 25 -2.79 -8.12 -12.01
C GLY A 25 -3.08 -7.75 -13.46
N ARG A 26 -3.88 -8.55 -14.16
CA ARG A 26 -4.30 -8.28 -15.55
C ARG A 26 -5.32 -7.15 -15.68
N ALA A 27 -6.01 -6.79 -14.61
CA ALA A 27 -7.02 -5.73 -14.67
C ALA A 27 -6.36 -4.35 -14.58
N PRO A 28 -6.66 -3.38 -15.47
CA PRO A 28 -6.01 -2.06 -15.48
C PRO A 28 -6.50 -1.12 -14.36
N SER A 29 -7.17 -1.67 -13.34
CA SER A 29 -7.86 -0.93 -12.28
C SER A 29 -6.93 0.02 -11.51
N ILE A 30 -5.73 -0.44 -11.13
CA ILE A 30 -4.78 0.38 -10.34
C ILE A 30 -4.21 1.54 -11.16
N PRO A 31 -3.66 1.34 -12.37
CA PRO A 31 -3.20 2.44 -13.21
C PRO A 31 -4.26 3.53 -13.46
N THR A 32 -5.54 3.16 -13.62
CA THR A 32 -6.63 4.13 -13.83
C THR A 32 -6.85 5.06 -12.63
N VAL A 33 -6.59 4.59 -11.40
CA VAL A 33 -6.83 5.37 -10.18
C VAL A 33 -5.55 5.84 -9.49
N ALA A 34 -4.36 5.48 -10.00
CA ALA A 34 -3.09 5.65 -9.30
C ALA A 34 -2.85 7.06 -8.77
N HIS A 35 -3.05 8.10 -9.60
CA HIS A 35 -2.88 9.49 -9.17
C HIS A 35 -3.88 9.89 -8.07
N GLN A 36 -5.14 9.47 -8.19
CA GLN A 36 -6.17 9.76 -7.18
C GLN A 36 -5.90 9.01 -5.87
N LEU A 37 -5.39 7.78 -5.96
CA LEU A 37 -5.01 6.95 -4.83
C LEU A 37 -3.81 7.53 -4.09
N THR A 38 -2.73 7.91 -4.79
CA THR A 38 -1.59 8.65 -4.21
C THR A 38 -2.07 9.93 -3.52
N GLY A 39 -2.89 10.74 -4.20
CA GLY A 39 -3.40 11.98 -3.64
C GLY A 39 -4.28 11.76 -2.40
N ARG A 40 -5.07 10.68 -2.36
CA ARG A 40 -5.89 10.33 -1.20
C ARG A 40 -5.03 9.88 -0.04
N LEU A 41 -4.06 8.99 -0.27
CA LEU A 41 -3.15 8.48 0.76
C LEU A 41 -2.27 9.59 1.34
N GLY A 42 -1.76 10.51 0.51
CA GLY A 42 -0.98 11.66 0.97
C GLY A 42 -1.76 12.68 1.79
N ARG A 43 -3.11 12.69 1.73
CA ARG A 43 -3.97 13.57 2.54
C ARG A 43 -4.48 12.91 3.82
N LEU A 44 -4.38 11.59 3.94
CA LEU A 44 -4.80 10.92 5.16
C LEU A 44 -3.75 11.17 6.23
N GLU A 45 -4.11 11.91 7.28
CA GLU A 45 -3.31 12.00 8.49
C GLU A 45 -3.35 10.64 9.21
N GLN A 46 -2.49 9.71 8.79
CA GLN A 46 -2.34 8.42 9.45
C GLN A 46 -1.03 8.39 10.23
N GLU A 47 -1.10 7.94 11.47
CA GLU A 47 0.09 7.80 12.30
C GLU A 47 0.98 6.63 11.85
N VAL A 48 0.41 5.69 11.08
CA VAL A 48 0.99 4.41 10.68
C VAL A 48 1.90 4.54 9.47
N PHE A 49 1.48 5.27 8.43
CA PHE A 49 2.24 5.42 7.19
C PHE A 49 2.25 6.87 6.76
N ARG A 50 3.43 7.39 6.45
CA ARG A 50 3.61 8.71 5.86
C ARG A 50 4.19 8.56 4.47
N GLN A 51 3.42 8.97 3.46
CA GLN A 51 3.90 8.93 2.08
C GLN A 51 4.98 10.00 1.87
N ASP A 52 6.08 9.64 1.23
CA ASP A 52 7.03 10.61 0.73
C ASP A 52 6.39 11.34 -0.46
N GLY A 53 6.50 12.68 -0.50
CA GLY A 53 5.86 13.53 -1.51
C GLY A 53 6.24 13.22 -2.96
N SER A 54 7.26 12.39 -3.19
CA SER A 54 7.60 11.81 -4.49
C SER A 54 6.88 10.47 -4.69
N GLY A 55 5.59 10.52 -5.01
CA GLY A 55 4.89 9.38 -5.59
C GLY A 55 5.46 9.08 -6.97
N SER A 56 6.61 8.41 -7.04
CA SER A 56 7.09 7.85 -8.30
C SER A 56 6.26 6.61 -8.59
N THR A 57 5.40 6.68 -9.61
CA THR A 57 4.84 5.50 -10.26
C THR A 57 5.98 4.81 -11.01
N ASP A 58 6.94 4.28 -10.25
CA ASP A 58 8.02 3.49 -10.80
C ASP A 58 7.40 2.17 -11.23
N GLU A 59 7.49 1.83 -12.51
CA GLU A 59 7.36 0.46 -13.02
C GLU A 59 8.53 -0.42 -12.54
N ASP A 60 9.06 -0.16 -11.33
CA ASP A 60 10.11 -0.98 -10.75
C ASP A 60 9.49 -2.33 -10.42
N ALA A 61 9.95 -3.34 -11.18
CA ALA A 61 9.32 -4.64 -11.33
C ALA A 61 8.88 -5.18 -9.97
N ALA A 62 7.56 -5.25 -9.76
CA ALA A 62 7.00 -5.88 -8.59
C ALA A 62 7.65 -7.26 -8.45
N LEU A 63 8.34 -7.49 -7.33
CA LEU A 63 8.92 -8.80 -7.04
C LEU A 63 7.83 -9.85 -7.29
N PRO A 64 8.11 -10.91 -8.05
CA PRO A 64 7.10 -11.91 -8.34
C PRO A 64 6.58 -12.44 -6.99
N PRO A 65 5.26 -12.44 -6.77
CA PRO A 65 4.71 -12.93 -5.52
C PRO A 65 5.15 -14.37 -5.27
N PRO A 66 5.35 -14.79 -4.00
CA PRO A 66 5.79 -16.15 -3.69
C PRO A 66 4.71 -17.21 -3.97
N PHE A 67 3.54 -16.81 -4.47
CA PHE A 67 2.42 -17.67 -4.81
C PHE A 67 2.07 -17.53 -6.30
N ALA A 68 1.57 -18.62 -6.89
CA ALA A 68 1.27 -18.68 -8.31
C ALA A 68 0.18 -17.69 -8.73
N ASP A 69 0.22 -17.24 -9.99
CA ASP A 69 -0.75 -16.29 -10.55
C ASP A 69 -2.20 -16.74 -10.41
N GLY A 70 -2.46 -18.06 -10.39
CA GLY A 70 -3.80 -18.61 -10.21
C GLY A 70 -4.44 -18.38 -8.82
N PHE A 71 -3.66 -17.97 -7.82
CA PHE A 71 -4.20 -17.58 -6.50
C PHE A 71 -4.77 -16.15 -6.48
N TRP A 72 -4.62 -15.40 -7.57
CA TRP A 72 -5.10 -14.02 -7.68
C TRP A 72 -5.33 -13.64 -9.15
N ASN A 73 -5.38 -12.35 -9.48
CA ASN A 73 -5.59 -11.88 -10.87
C ASN A 73 -4.28 -11.76 -11.68
N GLY A 74 -3.25 -12.55 -11.36
CA GLY A 74 -1.89 -12.42 -11.92
C GLY A 74 -1.79 -12.70 -13.44
N PRO A 75 -0.66 -12.39 -14.11
CA PRO A 75 0.60 -11.87 -13.55
C PRO A 75 0.52 -10.38 -13.14
N PRO A 76 1.51 -9.85 -12.41
CA PRO A 76 1.49 -8.49 -11.85
C PRO A 76 1.73 -7.39 -12.90
N LEU A 77 0.82 -7.24 -13.87
CA LEU A 77 0.97 -6.30 -14.98
C LEU A 77 0.59 -4.86 -14.62
N HIS A 78 -0.44 -4.67 -13.82
CA HIS A 78 -1.05 -3.35 -13.62
C HIS A 78 -0.97 -2.94 -12.16
N GLY A 79 0.08 -2.20 -11.80
CA GLY A 79 0.32 -1.79 -10.43
C GLY A 79 0.86 -0.37 -10.29
N MET A 80 1.14 -0.01 -9.05
CA MET A 80 1.83 1.20 -8.65
C MET A 80 2.68 0.94 -7.41
N THR A 81 3.73 1.72 -7.23
CA THR A 81 4.58 1.69 -6.04
C THR A 81 4.52 3.04 -5.33
N LEU A 82 4.45 3.01 -4.01
CA LEU A 82 4.52 4.19 -3.15
C LEU A 82 5.74 4.07 -2.23
N ARG A 83 6.45 5.17 -2.01
CA ARG A 83 7.51 5.26 -1.01
C ARG A 83 7.01 6.05 0.19
N GLY A 84 7.46 5.67 1.37
CA GLY A 84 7.14 6.38 2.59
C GLY A 84 7.72 5.71 3.83
N GLU A 85 7.27 6.18 4.99
CA GLU A 85 7.71 5.71 6.29
C GLU A 85 6.58 5.00 7.03
N LEU A 86 6.82 3.75 7.40
CA LEU A 86 5.97 3.01 8.32
C LEU A 86 6.36 3.32 9.76
N ALA A 87 5.39 3.41 10.67
CA ALA A 87 5.62 3.74 12.09
C ALA A 87 6.58 2.77 12.78
N GLU A 88 6.49 1.49 12.42
CA GLU A 88 7.37 0.41 12.81
C GLU A 88 7.30 -0.72 11.78
N TRP A 89 8.36 -1.51 11.62
CA TRP A 89 8.33 -2.70 10.76
C TRP A 89 7.68 -3.87 11.51
N SER A 90 6.35 -3.95 11.48
CA SER A 90 5.58 -5.01 12.13
C SER A 90 4.35 -5.39 11.29
N CYS A 91 3.84 -6.60 11.47
CA CYS A 91 2.57 -7.01 10.87
C CYS A 91 1.42 -6.15 11.37
N ASP A 92 1.49 -5.69 12.62
CA ASP A 92 0.51 -4.77 13.18
C ASP A 92 0.48 -3.51 12.34
N ALA A 93 1.60 -2.81 12.12
CA ALA A 93 1.64 -1.62 11.27
C ALA A 93 1.28 -1.89 9.80
N VAL A 94 1.69 -3.02 9.22
CA VAL A 94 1.41 -3.36 7.81
C VAL A 94 -0.07 -3.66 7.57
N GLY A 95 -0.77 -4.31 8.52
CA GLY A 95 -2.16 -4.73 8.36
C GLY A 95 -3.09 -3.55 8.02
N PRO A 96 -3.18 -2.51 8.87
CA PRO A 96 -4.07 -1.39 8.59
C PRO A 96 -3.58 -0.44 7.50
N LEU A 97 -2.29 -0.43 7.18
CA LEU A 97 -1.81 0.18 5.94
C LEU A 97 -2.46 -0.52 4.73
N ALA A 98 -2.41 -1.86 4.68
CA ALA A 98 -3.04 -2.63 3.63
C ALA A 98 -4.56 -2.41 3.58
N THR A 99 -5.23 -2.37 4.75
CA THR A 99 -6.66 -2.04 4.84
C THR A 99 -6.96 -0.65 4.29
N THR A 100 -6.17 0.36 4.64
CA THR A 100 -6.36 1.73 4.15
C THR A 100 -6.23 1.82 2.64
N ILE A 101 -5.21 1.16 2.07
CA ILE A 101 -4.99 1.17 0.62
C ILE A 101 -6.14 0.48 -0.10
N ALA A 102 -6.53 -0.72 0.37
CA ALA A 102 -7.63 -1.48 -0.21
C ALA A 102 -8.97 -0.70 -0.13
N ASP A 103 -9.27 -0.09 1.02
CA ASP A 103 -10.45 0.74 1.22
C ASP A 103 -10.43 1.98 0.30
N SER A 104 -9.29 2.66 0.22
CA SER A 104 -9.12 3.82 -0.66
C SER A 104 -9.29 3.46 -2.13
N ALA A 105 -8.73 2.33 -2.58
CA ALA A 105 -8.90 1.84 -3.95
C ALA A 105 -10.36 1.47 -4.23
N ALA A 106 -11.05 0.81 -3.28
CA ALA A 106 -12.46 0.47 -3.41
C ALA A 106 -13.35 1.71 -3.53
N HIS A 107 -13.08 2.76 -2.74
CA HIS A 107 -13.75 4.06 -2.85
C HIS A 107 -13.52 4.75 -4.20
N LEU A 108 -12.40 4.47 -4.87
CA LEU A 108 -12.10 4.95 -6.22
C LEU A 108 -12.64 4.02 -7.33
N GLY A 109 -13.42 3.00 -6.96
CA GLY A 109 -14.11 2.12 -7.90
C GLY A 109 -13.36 0.85 -8.29
N VAL A 110 -12.22 0.54 -7.66
CA VAL A 110 -11.52 -0.73 -7.88
C VAL A 110 -12.33 -1.87 -7.27
N ARG A 111 -12.69 -2.86 -8.10
CA ARG A 111 -13.49 -4.04 -7.69
C ARG A 111 -12.74 -5.37 -7.87
N THR A 112 -11.50 -5.32 -8.35
CA THR A 112 -10.67 -6.50 -8.57
C THR A 112 -9.83 -6.79 -7.33
N PRO A 113 -9.50 -8.06 -7.05
CA PRO A 113 -8.53 -8.41 -6.01
C PRO A 113 -7.21 -7.68 -6.22
N LEU A 114 -6.59 -7.22 -5.13
CA LEU A 114 -5.32 -6.52 -5.14
C LEU A 114 -4.23 -7.35 -4.46
N LEU A 115 -3.07 -7.40 -5.09
CA LEU A 115 -1.82 -7.84 -4.48
C LEU A 115 -1.16 -6.62 -3.83
N LEU A 116 -0.93 -6.71 -2.52
CA LEU A 116 -0.17 -5.73 -1.76
C LEU A 116 1.18 -6.33 -1.35
N SER A 117 2.26 -5.61 -1.63
CA SER A 117 3.60 -5.92 -1.17
C SER A 117 4.14 -4.75 -0.38
N VAL A 118 4.80 -5.04 0.74
CA VAL A 118 5.49 -4.04 1.54
C VAL A 118 6.90 -4.56 1.71
N VAL A 119 7.88 -3.78 1.27
CA VAL A 119 9.30 -4.13 1.40
C VAL A 119 10.01 -3.03 2.16
N ARG A 120 10.91 -3.44 3.04
CA ARG A 120 11.80 -2.51 3.74
C ARG A 120 12.77 -1.89 2.75
N GLY A 121 12.92 -0.57 2.81
CA GLY A 121 13.85 0.22 2.00
C GLY A 121 15.28 0.19 2.52
#